data_AF-A0A238ZYV4-F1
#
_entry.id   AF-A0A238ZYV4-F1
#
_cell.length_a   1.000
_cell.length_b   1.000
_cell.length_c   1.000
_cell.angle_alpha   90.00
_cell.angle_beta   90.00
_cell.angle_gamma   90.00
#
_symmetry.space_group_name_H-M   'P 1'
#
loop_
_entity.id
_entity.type
_entity.pdbx_description
1 polymer ?
#
loop_
_entity_poly.entity_id
_entity_poly.type
_entity_poly.pdbx_seq_one_letter_code
_entity_poly.pdbx_strand_id
1 'polypeptide(L)'
;MKKYRKYIAFLFFVSLAVIYLLSIAPAEAMPRTNDKLNHIAGFFYLSFLGKFLYKNVYIFLGLLFYGILIEISQLFVPGRSCEFNDVVADCIGISLGILVFSFFRKEK
;
A
#
# COMPACT_ATOMS: atom_id res chain seq x y z
N MET A 1 14.64 -11.90 -13.92
CA MET A 1 13.51 -10.99 -13.57
C MET A 1 12.75 -10.42 -14.77
N LYS A 2 13.39 -10.04 -15.90
CA LYS A 2 12.69 -9.41 -17.05
C LYS A 2 11.46 -10.19 -17.57
N LYS A 3 11.55 -11.53 -17.62
CA LYS A 3 10.45 -12.43 -18.06
C LYS A 3 9.16 -12.27 -17.24
N TYR A 4 9.28 -12.04 -15.93
CA TYR A 4 8.13 -11.97 -15.02
C TYR A 4 7.67 -10.53 -14.72
N ARG A 5 8.43 -9.53 -15.17
CA ARG A 5 8.17 -8.11 -14.87
C ARG A 5 6.75 -7.67 -15.25
N LYS A 6 6.24 -8.12 -16.40
CA LYS A 6 4.89 -7.77 -16.87
C LYS A 6 3.79 -8.31 -15.94
N TYR A 7 3.95 -9.53 -15.43
CA TYR A 7 2.98 -10.15 -14.52
C TYR A 7 3.02 -9.49 -13.15
N ILE A 8 4.22 -9.16 -12.66
CA ILE A 8 4.41 -8.43 -11.41
C ILE A 8 3.81 -7.02 -11.51
N ALA A 9 4.02 -6.33 -12.63
CA ALA A 9 3.42 -5.02 -12.88
C ALA A 9 1.89 -5.11 -12.93
N PHE A 10 1.36 -6.10 -13.66
CA PHE A 10 -0.08 -6.34 -13.69
C PHE A 10 -0.65 -6.57 -12.29
N LEU A 11 -0.04 -7.48 -11.51
CA LEU A 11 -0.45 -7.75 -10.14
C LEU A 11 -0.38 -6.47 -9.28
N PHE A 12 0.69 -5.69 -9.38
CA PHE A 12 0.86 -4.45 -8.63
C PHE A 12 -0.24 -3.43 -8.91
N PHE A 13 -0.58 -3.19 -10.19
CA PHE A 13 -1.63 -2.25 -10.54
C PHE A 13 -3.03 -2.76 -10.17
N VAL A 14 -3.29 -4.06 -10.31
CA VAL A 14 -4.53 -4.67 -9.83
C VAL A 14 -4.64 -4.53 -8.31
N SER A 15 -3.57 -4.79 -7.57
CA SER A 15 -3.53 -4.63 -6.12
C SER A 15 -3.76 -3.20 -5.68
N LEU A 16 -3.20 -2.20 -6.38
CA LEU A 16 -3.52 -0.79 -6.13
C LEU A 16 -5.02 -0.54 -6.31
N ALA A 17 -5.61 -0.96 -7.42
CA ALA A 17 -7.04 -0.76 -7.65
C ALA A 17 -7.91 -1.45 -6.58
N VAL A 18 -7.59 -2.70 -6.22
CA VAL A 18 -8.34 -3.45 -5.20
C VAL A 18 -8.20 -2.81 -3.83
N ILE A 19 -6.99 -2.46 -3.39
CA ILE A 19 -6.77 -1.82 -2.09
C ILE A 19 -7.49 -0.47 -2.04
N TYR A 20 -7.42 0.32 -3.11
CA TYR A 20 -8.15 1.58 -3.18
C TYR A 20 -9.66 1.38 -2.95
N LEU A 21 -10.26 0.47 -3.73
CA LEU A 21 -11.69 0.17 -3.64
C LEU A 21 -12.11 -0.33 -2.25
N LEU A 22 -11.27 -1.14 -1.60
CA LEU A 22 -11.51 -1.59 -0.24
C LEU A 22 -11.41 -0.44 0.77
N SER A 23 -10.43 0.45 0.62
CA SER A 23 -10.24 1.60 1.51
C SER A 23 -11.37 2.63 1.43
N ILE A 24 -11.99 2.80 0.24
CA ILE A 24 -13.13 3.69 0.03
C ILE A 24 -14.50 3.00 0.11
N ALA A 25 -14.55 1.73 0.51
CA ALA A 25 -15.81 1.06 0.78
C ALA A 25 -16.45 1.63 2.07
N PRO A 26 -17.79 1.79 2.10
CA PRO A 26 -18.51 2.21 3.31
C PRO A 26 -18.11 1.33 4.50
N ALA A 27 -17.85 1.93 5.65
CA ALA A 27 -17.31 1.21 6.81
C ALA A 27 -18.26 0.09 7.30
N GLU A 28 -19.57 0.29 7.15
CA GLU A 28 -20.60 -0.68 7.52
C GLU A 28 -20.56 -1.97 6.67
N ALA A 29 -20.05 -1.89 5.44
CA ALA A 29 -19.91 -3.02 4.53
C ALA A 29 -18.62 -3.82 4.78
N MET A 30 -17.75 -3.36 5.69
CA MET A 30 -16.43 -3.93 5.92
C MET A 30 -16.36 -4.65 7.26
N PRO A 31 -15.60 -5.76 7.35
CA PRO A 31 -15.40 -6.45 8.61
C PRO A 31 -14.64 -5.56 9.60
N ARG A 32 -15.09 -5.54 10.86
CA ARG A 32 -14.41 -4.83 11.94
C ARG A 32 -13.05 -5.47 12.20
N THR A 33 -12.01 -4.79 11.77
CA THR A 33 -10.60 -5.20 11.87
C THR A 33 -9.79 -4.02 12.41
N ASN A 34 -8.50 -4.25 12.69
CA ASN A 34 -7.63 -3.16 13.14
C ASN A 34 -7.15 -2.36 11.91
N ASP A 35 -7.66 -1.14 11.78
CA ASP A 35 -7.43 -0.30 10.61
C ASP A 35 -5.94 -0.03 10.38
N LYS A 36 -5.20 0.35 11.43
CA LYS A 36 -3.74 0.59 11.35
C LYS A 36 -2.96 -0.65 10.91
N LEU A 37 -3.37 -1.84 11.35
CA LEU A 37 -2.75 -3.09 10.89
C LEU A 37 -3.08 -3.36 9.42
N ASN A 38 -4.29 -3.04 8.96
CA ASN A 38 -4.65 -3.15 7.54
C ASN A 38 -3.81 -2.21 6.67
N HIS A 39 -3.63 -0.95 7.11
CA HIS A 39 -2.75 0.03 6.47
C HIS A 39 -1.31 -0.47 6.39
N ILE A 40 -0.72 -0.86 7.53
CA ILE A 40 0.65 -1.40 7.55
C ILE A 40 0.79 -2.61 6.62
N ALA A 41 -0.14 -3.56 6.68
CA ALA A 41 -0.08 -4.79 5.87
C ALA A 41 -0.25 -4.52 4.37
N GLY A 42 -1.23 -3.70 3.99
CA GLY A 42 -1.51 -3.34 2.60
C GLY A 42 -0.34 -2.60 1.96
N PHE A 43 0.21 -1.61 2.67
CA PHE A 43 1.33 -0.81 2.18
C PHE A 43 2.67 -1.56 2.23
N PHE A 44 2.85 -2.48 3.19
CA PHE A 44 3.94 -3.45 3.16
C PHE A 44 3.89 -4.30 1.89
N TYR A 45 2.73 -4.90 1.60
CA TYR A 45 2.55 -5.74 0.44
C TYR A 45 2.79 -4.99 -0.88
N LEU A 46 2.18 -3.81 -1.04
CA LEU A 46 2.35 -2.96 -2.22
C LEU A 46 3.81 -2.53 -2.41
N SER A 47 4.48 -2.08 -1.34
CA SER A 47 5.87 -1.63 -1.43
C SER A 47 6.82 -2.79 -1.75
N PHE A 48 6.64 -3.95 -1.13
CA PHE A 48 7.42 -5.16 -1.41
C PHE A 48 7.26 -5.60 -2.87
N LEU A 49 6.04 -5.58 -3.40
CA LEU A 49 5.77 -5.93 -4.81
C LEU A 49 6.34 -4.88 -5.77
N GLY A 50 6.13 -3.60 -5.47
CA GLY A 50 6.63 -2.47 -6.25
C GLY A 50 8.16 -2.42 -6.32
N LYS A 51 8.85 -2.93 -5.29
CA LYS A 51 10.32 -3.02 -5.25
C LYS A 51 10.92 -3.90 -6.35
N PHE A 52 10.17 -4.85 -6.91
CA PHE A 52 10.59 -5.61 -8.10
C PHE A 52 10.57 -4.78 -9.39
N LEU A 53 9.86 -3.65 -9.40
CA LEU A 53 9.57 -2.83 -10.57
C LEU A 53 10.32 -1.49 -10.57
N TYR A 54 10.45 -0.85 -9.40
CA TYR A 54 10.93 0.52 -9.26
C TYR A 54 11.99 0.68 -8.15
N LYS A 55 12.69 1.82 -8.17
CA LYS A 55 13.68 2.21 -7.15
C LYS A 55 12.97 2.62 -5.85
N ASN A 56 13.71 2.56 -4.72
CA ASN A 56 13.16 2.80 -3.38
C ASN A 56 12.44 4.15 -3.28
N VAL A 57 13.08 5.22 -3.76
CA VAL A 57 12.51 6.58 -3.69
C VAL A 57 11.18 6.69 -4.43
N TYR A 58 11.04 6.07 -5.61
CA TYR A 58 9.81 6.13 -6.39
C TYR A 58 8.68 5.31 -5.75
N ILE A 59 8.99 4.16 -5.17
CA ILE A 59 8.00 3.38 -4.41
C ILE A 59 7.56 4.14 -3.17
N PHE A 60 8.51 4.70 -2.43
CA PHE A 60 8.19 5.39 -1.19
C PHE A 60 7.30 6.61 -1.45
N LEU A 61 7.74 7.51 -2.34
CA LEU A 61 6.98 8.72 -2.65
C LEU A 61 5.66 8.41 -3.37
N GLY A 62 5.66 7.43 -4.28
CA GLY A 62 4.45 7.05 -5.01
C GLY A 62 3.38 6.44 -4.10
N LEU A 63 3.77 5.55 -3.19
CA LEU A 63 2.84 4.98 -2.22
C LEU A 63 2.45 5.96 -1.12
N LEU A 64 3.34 6.84 -0.68
CA LEU A 64 2.98 7.92 0.26
C LEU A 64 1.90 8.83 -0.34
N PHE A 65 2.08 9.27 -1.58
CA PHE A 65 1.06 10.06 -2.28
C PHE A 65 -0.25 9.29 -2.41
N TYR A 66 -0.17 8.00 -2.73
CA TYR A 66 -1.34 7.13 -2.84
C TYR A 66 -2.10 6.95 -1.51
N GLY A 67 -1.40 6.79 -0.38
CA GLY A 67 -2.01 6.73 0.95
C GLY A 67 -2.71 8.03 1.33
N ILE A 68 -2.06 9.17 1.12
CA ILE A 68 -2.68 10.49 1.33
C ILE A 68 -3.93 10.64 0.46
N LEU A 69 -3.89 10.17 -0.79
CA LEU A 69 -5.05 10.20 -1.69
C LEU A 69 -6.21 9.34 -1.17
N ILE A 70 -5.93 8.17 -0.59
CA ILE A 70 -6.94 7.32 0.05
C ILE A 70 -7.61 8.06 1.21
N GLU A 71 -6.82 8.62 2.12
CA GLU A 71 -7.30 9.36 3.30
C GLU A 71 -8.19 10.55 2.90
N ILE A 72 -7.76 11.32 1.90
CA ILE A 72 -8.57 12.43 1.36
C ILE A 72 -9.86 11.90 0.74
N SER A 73 -9.81 10.76 0.04
CA SER A 73 -10.99 10.16 -0.58
C SER A 73 -12.00 9.67 0.46
N GLN A 74 -11.52 9.18 1.60
CA GLN A 74 -12.35 8.73 2.72
C GLN A 74 -13.19 9.85 3.36
N LEU A 75 -12.78 11.13 3.24
CA LEU A 75 -13.61 12.27 3.65
C LEU A 75 -14.99 12.30 2.97
N PHE A 76 -15.09 11.68 1.79
CA PHE A 76 -16.32 11.63 1.00
C PHE A 76 -17.08 10.30 1.16
N VAL A 77 -16.61 9.40 2.02
CA VAL A 77 -17.18 8.05 2.22
C VAL A 77 -17.89 7.97 3.57
N PRO A 78 -19.19 7.65 3.62
CA PRO A 78 -19.91 7.49 4.87
C PRO A 78 -19.28 6.45 5.81
N GLY A 79 -19.13 6.83 7.08
CA GLY A 79 -18.57 5.96 8.13
C GLY A 79 -17.05 5.80 8.11
N ARG A 80 -16.34 6.47 7.19
CA ARG A 80 -14.88 6.55 7.19
C ARG A 80 -14.41 7.90 7.77
N SER A 81 -13.22 7.88 8.36
CA SER A 81 -12.50 9.05 8.85
C SER A 81 -11.21 9.21 8.05
N CYS A 82 -10.79 10.44 7.82
CA CYS A 82 -9.42 10.73 7.42
C CYS A 82 -8.58 10.87 8.68
N GLU A 83 -7.53 10.05 8.81
CA GLU A 83 -6.68 10.02 9.98
C GLU A 83 -5.21 10.18 9.61
N PHE A 84 -4.57 11.20 10.20
CA PHE A 84 -3.13 11.37 10.06
C PHE A 84 -2.33 10.14 10.54
N ASN A 85 -2.87 9.41 11.52
CA ASN A 85 -2.24 8.20 12.03
C ASN A 85 -2.20 7.06 11.01
N ASP A 86 -3.12 7.03 10.06
CA ASP A 86 -3.15 6.01 9.02
C ASP A 86 -2.11 6.29 7.94
N VAL A 87 -1.86 7.56 7.61
CA VAL A 87 -0.69 7.97 6.80
C VAL A 87 0.64 7.55 7.45
N VAL A 88 0.73 7.64 8.79
CA VAL A 88 1.91 7.17 9.52
C VAL A 88 2.01 5.64 9.44
N ALA A 89 0.90 4.92 9.57
CA ALA A 89 0.86 3.46 9.42
C ALA A 89 1.27 3.03 8.00
N ASP A 90 0.84 3.76 6.97
CA ASP A 90 1.27 3.55 5.58
C ASP A 90 2.79 3.70 5.45
N CYS A 91 3.36 4.79 6.00
CA CYS A 91 4.81 5.01 5.98
C CYS A 91 5.59 3.87 6.64
N ILE A 92 5.07 3.32 7.74
CA ILE A 92 5.66 2.16 8.42
C ILE A 92 5.59 0.94 7.51
N GLY A 93 4.43 0.64 6.93
CA GLY A 93 4.23 -0.46 5.99
C GLY A 93 5.19 -0.37 4.79
N ILE A 94 5.24 0.79 4.13
CA ILE A 94 6.13 1.07 3.00
C ILE A 94 7.59 0.81 3.38
N SER A 95 8.04 1.38 4.51
CA SER A 95 9.42 1.25 4.98
C SER A 95 9.80 -0.20 5.22
N LEU A 96 8.92 -0.95 5.90
CA LEU A 96 9.13 -2.37 6.18
C LEU A 96 9.21 -3.20 4.90
N GLY A 97 8.31 -2.99 3.94
CA GLY A 97 8.32 -3.77 2.68
C GLY A 97 9.58 -3.50 1.85
N ILE A 98 10.06 -2.25 1.84
CA ILE A 98 11.33 -1.90 1.20
C ILE A 98 12.53 -2.56 1.91
N LEU A 99 12.57 -2.51 3.25
CA LEU A 99 13.64 -3.10 4.05
C LEU A 99 13.71 -4.60 3.83
N VAL A 100 12.60 -5.31 4.03
CA VAL A 100 12.51 -6.77 3.89
C VAL A 100 12.93 -7.21 2.49
N PHE A 101 12.45 -6.54 1.44
CA PHE A 101 12.89 -6.83 0.07
C PHE A 101 14.40 -6.64 -0.10
N SER A 102 14.96 -5.59 0.49
CA SER A 102 16.38 -5.27 0.38
C SER A 102 17.27 -6.28 1.11
N PHE A 103 16.80 -6.84 2.24
CA PHE A 103 17.46 -7.97 2.90
C PHE A 103 17.47 -9.22 2.02
N PHE A 104 16.31 -9.64 1.51
CA PHE A 104 16.21 -10.83 0.64
C PHE A 104 17.02 -10.72 -0.66
N ARG A 105 17.23 -9.49 -1.17
CA ARG A 105 18.02 -9.28 -2.39
C ARG A 105 19.53 -9.18 -2.12
N LYS A 106 19.97 -8.94 -0.89
CA LYS A 106 21.40 -8.96 -0.54
C LYS A 106 21.95 -10.38 -0.40
N GLU A 107 21.10 -11.34 -0.08
CA GLU A 107 21.48 -12.77 0.06
C GLU A 107 21.51 -13.54 -1.27
N LYS A 108 21.39 -12.85 -2.41
CA LYS A 108 21.52 -13.40 -3.76
C LYS A 108 22.46 -12.54 -4.60
#